data_AF-A0A2T3ILM8-F1
#
_entry.id   AF-A0A2T3ILM8-F1
#
_cell.length_a   1.000
_cell.length_b   1.000
_cell.length_c   1.000
_cell.angle_alpha   90.00
_cell.angle_beta   90.00
_cell.angle_gamma   90.00
#
_symmetry.space_group_name_H-M   'P 1'
#
loop_
_entity.id
_entity.type
_entity.pdbx_description
1 polymer ?
#
loop_
_entity_poly.entity_id
_entity_poly.type
_entity_poly.pdbx_seq_one_letter_code
_entity_poly.pdbx_strand_id
1 'polypeptide(L)'
;MSNKYESMVNDYCVVVKAIESYVASKVTDFEYWDAEVTKFFIDTESASYMYDYVEAANMFGVSELQMQHFLIVHCCLGDYLDGLIGDKEPEAWDMKDQQLVVAYSDSSEDVFQIADICSLMAKTEAAGWTFEDLVKAEKELQQQAKHLA
;
A
#
# COMPACT_ATOMS: atom_id res chain seq x y z
N MET A 1 8.25 22.34 6.01
CA MET A 1 8.24 20.87 6.01
C MET A 1 8.48 20.42 4.58
N SER A 2 9.18 19.31 4.38
CA SER A 2 9.56 18.86 3.03
C SER A 2 8.32 18.33 2.30
N ASN A 3 7.88 19.02 1.25
CA ASN A 3 6.79 18.59 0.36
C ASN A 3 7.17 17.38 -0.52
N LYS A 4 8.29 16.69 -0.24
CA LYS A 4 8.85 15.63 -1.09
C LYS A 4 7.87 14.48 -1.31
N TYR A 5 7.19 14.04 -0.26
CA TYR A 5 6.29 12.89 -0.29
C TYR A 5 4.82 13.27 -0.47
N GLU A 6 4.47 14.55 -0.37
CA GLU A 6 3.08 14.99 -0.37
C GLU A 6 2.35 14.62 -1.66
N SER A 7 2.99 14.81 -2.82
CA SER A 7 2.40 14.36 -4.09
C SER A 7 2.20 12.84 -4.14
N MET A 8 3.15 12.09 -3.59
CA MET A 8 3.11 10.63 -3.59
C MET A 8 2.01 10.08 -2.68
N VAL A 9 1.86 10.66 -1.48
CA VAL A 9 0.78 10.29 -0.54
C VAL A 9 -0.59 10.73 -1.07
N ASN A 10 -0.67 11.86 -1.79
CA ASN A 10 -1.91 12.24 -2.48
C ASN A 10 -2.27 11.24 -3.59
N ASP A 11 -1.29 10.81 -4.38
CA ASP A 11 -1.51 9.76 -5.39
C ASP A 11 -1.95 8.45 -4.75
N TYR A 12 -1.39 8.08 -3.60
CA TYR A 12 -1.84 6.93 -2.80
C TYR A 12 -3.34 7.02 -2.47
N CYS A 13 -3.82 8.17 -1.99
CA CYS A 13 -5.25 8.38 -1.71
C CYS A 13 -6.13 8.21 -2.98
N VAL A 14 -5.66 8.73 -4.11
CA VAL A 14 -6.35 8.61 -5.41
C VAL A 14 -6.48 7.15 -5.83
N VAL A 15 -5.40 6.37 -5.69
CA VAL A 15 -5.37 4.96 -6.09
C VAL A 15 -6.21 4.10 -5.14
N VAL A 16 -6.13 4.29 -3.82
CA VAL A 16 -6.99 3.54 -2.86
C VAL A 16 -8.46 3.74 -3.20
N LYS A 17 -8.90 4.97 -3.42
CA LYS A 17 -10.28 5.26 -3.82
C LYS A 17 -10.69 4.59 -5.13
N ALA A 18 -9.77 4.49 -6.09
CA ALA A 18 -10.00 3.80 -7.35
C ALA A 18 -10.12 2.27 -7.16
N ILE A 19 -9.28 1.69 -6.30
CA ILE A 19 -9.36 0.28 -5.88
C ILE A 19 -10.72 0.00 -5.22
N GLU A 20 -11.09 0.76 -4.20
CA GLU A 20 -12.37 0.61 -3.48
C GLU A 20 -13.56 0.67 -4.45
N SER A 21 -13.55 1.64 -5.36
CA SER A 21 -14.59 1.79 -6.39
C SER A 21 -14.63 0.59 -7.34
N TYR A 22 -13.47 0.06 -7.70
CA TYR A 22 -13.36 -1.11 -8.58
C TYR A 22 -13.87 -2.37 -7.88
N VAL A 23 -13.37 -2.70 -6.68
CA VAL A 23 -13.75 -3.93 -5.97
C VAL A 23 -15.25 -3.93 -5.65
N ALA A 24 -15.80 -2.80 -5.18
CA ALA A 24 -17.22 -2.69 -4.87
C ALA A 24 -18.14 -2.82 -6.09
N SER A 25 -17.64 -2.57 -7.32
CA SER A 25 -18.46 -2.56 -8.53
C SER A 25 -18.18 -3.69 -9.51
N LYS A 26 -17.03 -4.35 -9.42
CA LYS A 26 -16.55 -5.34 -10.41
C LYS A 26 -16.19 -6.69 -9.83
N VAL A 27 -15.87 -6.77 -8.53
CA VAL A 27 -15.39 -8.01 -7.91
C VAL A 27 -16.51 -8.60 -7.07
N THR A 28 -17.05 -9.73 -7.52
CA THR A 28 -18.01 -10.53 -6.74
C THR A 28 -17.26 -11.32 -5.66
N ASP A 29 -17.87 -11.50 -4.49
CA ASP A 29 -17.31 -12.28 -3.38
C ASP A 29 -15.92 -11.78 -2.92
N PHE A 30 -15.72 -10.45 -2.97
CA PHE A 30 -14.50 -9.78 -2.51
C PHE A 30 -14.27 -9.99 -1.01
N GLU A 31 -13.06 -10.42 -0.64
CA GLU A 31 -12.64 -10.56 0.76
C GLU A 31 -11.69 -9.44 1.16
N TYR A 32 -10.56 -9.30 0.46
CA TYR A 32 -9.59 -8.24 0.72
C TYR A 32 -8.72 -7.96 -0.52
N TRP A 33 -8.01 -6.84 -0.49
CA TRP A 33 -6.94 -6.53 -1.44
C TRP A 33 -5.69 -6.18 -0.65
N ASP A 34 -4.53 -6.39 -1.24
CA ASP A 34 -3.24 -6.02 -0.65
C ASP A 34 -2.23 -5.70 -1.76
N ALA A 35 -1.10 -5.11 -1.41
CA ALA A 35 0.01 -4.95 -2.33
C ALA A 35 1.34 -5.31 -1.68
N GLU A 36 2.10 -6.16 -2.38
CA GLU A 36 3.44 -6.56 -1.96
C GLU A 36 4.43 -6.19 -3.07
N VAL A 37 5.40 -5.37 -2.73
CA VAL A 37 6.48 -4.95 -3.63
C VAL A 37 5.96 -4.30 -4.92
N THR A 38 5.98 -5.00 -6.07
CA THR A 38 5.49 -4.48 -7.36
C THR A 38 4.15 -5.08 -7.79
N LYS A 39 3.54 -5.89 -6.91
CA LYS A 39 2.35 -6.69 -7.18
C LYS A 39 1.16 -6.21 -6.38
N PHE A 40 0.00 -6.30 -7.01
CA PHE A 40 -1.29 -6.02 -6.42
C PHE A 40 -2.11 -7.32 -6.38
N PHE A 41 -2.79 -7.54 -5.27
CA PHE A 41 -3.54 -8.76 -4.99
C PHE A 41 -5.00 -8.44 -4.74
N ILE A 42 -5.88 -9.25 -5.30
CA ILE A 42 -7.30 -9.28 -4.95
C ILE A 42 -7.65 -10.70 -4.55
N ASP A 43 -8.13 -10.84 -3.32
CA ASP A 43 -8.62 -12.08 -2.79
C ASP A 43 -10.15 -12.09 -2.75
N THR A 44 -10.70 -13.21 -3.21
CA THR A 44 -12.13 -13.52 -3.21
C THR A 44 -12.33 -14.83 -2.45
N GLU A 45 -13.57 -15.13 -2.08
CA GLU A 45 -13.90 -16.39 -1.36
C GLU A 45 -13.40 -17.67 -2.09
N SER A 46 -13.15 -17.59 -3.39
CA SER A 46 -12.83 -18.75 -4.24
C SER A 46 -11.46 -18.71 -4.90
N ALA A 47 -10.82 -17.55 -4.98
CA ALA A 47 -9.60 -17.36 -5.75
C ALA A 47 -8.82 -16.11 -5.34
N SER A 48 -7.50 -16.22 -5.51
CA SER A 48 -6.54 -15.12 -5.39
C SER A 48 -6.06 -14.70 -6.78
N TYR A 49 -6.09 -13.40 -7.05
CA TYR A 49 -5.61 -12.81 -8.30
C TYR A 49 -4.42 -11.90 -8.02
N MET A 50 -3.38 -12.02 -8.84
CA MET A 50 -2.17 -11.22 -8.77
C MET A 50 -2.01 -10.45 -10.08
N TYR A 51 -1.71 -9.17 -9.96
CA TYR A 51 -1.49 -8.25 -11.07
C TYR A 51 -0.15 -7.53 -10.90
N ASP A 52 0.56 -7.28 -11.99
CA ASP A 52 1.65 -6.30 -11.94
C ASP A 52 1.11 -4.86 -11.90
N TYR A 53 1.98 -3.91 -11.55
CA TYR A 53 1.59 -2.51 -11.41
C TYR A 53 1.02 -1.88 -12.71
N VAL A 54 1.40 -2.38 -13.89
CA VAL A 54 0.88 -1.87 -15.17
C VAL A 54 -0.54 -2.40 -15.39
N GLU A 55 -0.75 -3.69 -15.14
CA GLU A 55 -2.07 -4.32 -15.19
C GLU A 55 -3.03 -3.67 -14.19
N ALA A 56 -2.59 -3.45 -12.95
CA ALA A 56 -3.37 -2.79 -11.91
C ALA A 56 -3.69 -1.33 -12.25
N ALA A 57 -2.72 -0.56 -12.77
CA ALA A 57 -2.96 0.82 -13.20
C ALA A 57 -4.07 0.91 -14.26
N ASN A 58 -4.01 0.03 -15.27
CA ASN A 58 -5.03 -0.05 -16.31
C ASN A 58 -6.39 -0.49 -15.75
N MET A 59 -6.41 -1.43 -14.81
CA MET A 59 -7.63 -1.91 -14.16
C MET A 59 -8.37 -0.80 -13.40
N PHE A 60 -7.63 0.02 -12.66
CA PHE A 60 -8.20 1.09 -11.82
C PHE A 60 -8.38 2.42 -12.57
N GLY A 61 -7.92 2.51 -13.81
CA GLY A 61 -8.00 3.74 -14.60
C GLY A 61 -7.12 4.87 -14.06
N VAL A 62 -5.99 4.51 -13.44
CA VAL A 62 -4.99 5.45 -12.91
C VAL A 62 -3.72 5.41 -13.76
N SER A 63 -2.84 6.40 -13.63
CA SER A 63 -1.56 6.35 -14.33
C SER A 63 -0.60 5.34 -13.69
N GLU A 64 0.33 4.80 -14.49
CA GLU A 64 1.41 3.94 -13.98
C GLU A 64 2.22 4.62 -12.88
N LEU A 65 2.49 5.93 -13.03
CA LEU A 65 3.20 6.71 -12.01
C LEU A 65 2.42 6.76 -10.68
N GLN A 66 1.09 6.95 -10.74
CA GLN A 66 0.24 6.91 -9.55
C GLN A 66 0.25 5.53 -8.90
N MET A 67 0.21 4.46 -9.70
CA MET A 67 0.30 3.11 -9.17
C MET A 67 1.67 2.83 -8.53
N GLN A 68 2.77 3.32 -9.12
CA GLN A 68 4.11 3.23 -8.52
C GLN A 68 4.17 3.99 -7.18
N HIS A 69 3.65 5.22 -7.14
CA HIS A 69 3.53 5.99 -5.90
C HIS A 69 2.70 5.27 -4.85
N PHE A 70 1.59 4.64 -5.26
CA PHE A 70 0.76 3.83 -4.37
C PHE A 70 1.56 2.69 -3.74
N LEU A 71 2.27 1.91 -4.55
CA LEU A 71 3.08 0.78 -4.07
C LEU A 71 4.14 1.22 -3.07
N ILE A 72 4.83 2.34 -3.35
CA ILE A 72 5.85 2.91 -2.46
C ILE A 72 5.23 3.26 -1.10
N VAL A 73 4.11 3.98 -1.08
CA VAL A 73 3.46 4.40 0.17
C VAL A 73 2.89 3.20 0.91
N HIS A 74 2.23 2.27 0.20
CA HIS A 74 1.61 1.09 0.79
C HIS A 74 2.66 0.17 1.45
N CYS A 75 3.77 -0.12 0.77
CA CYS A 75 4.86 -0.91 1.35
C CYS A 75 5.50 -0.20 2.56
N CYS A 76 5.71 1.12 2.47
CA CYS A 76 6.24 1.89 3.60
C CYS A 76 5.29 1.83 4.82
N LEU A 77 3.98 1.89 4.61
CA LEU A 77 3.00 1.76 5.67
C LEU A 77 2.99 0.33 6.23
N GLY A 78 2.99 -0.70 5.39
CA GLY A 78 3.03 -2.10 5.83
C GLY A 78 4.25 -2.42 6.70
N ASP A 79 5.43 -1.92 6.30
CA ASP A 79 6.69 -2.24 6.99
C ASP A 79 6.98 -1.35 8.22
N TYR A 80 6.43 -0.13 8.28
CA TYR A 80 6.79 0.88 9.29
C TYR A 80 5.57 1.54 9.96
N LEU A 81 4.41 0.89 9.98
CA LEU A 81 3.23 1.41 10.66
C LEU A 81 3.49 1.69 12.15
N ASP A 82 4.35 0.87 12.78
CA ASP A 82 4.84 1.02 14.15
C ASP A 82 5.46 2.41 14.42
N GLY A 83 6.06 3.03 13.41
CA GLY A 83 6.57 4.41 13.47
C GLY A 83 5.49 5.47 13.71
N LEU A 84 4.21 5.14 13.48
CA LEU A 84 3.04 5.98 13.77
C LEU A 84 2.32 5.54 15.04
N ILE A 85 2.13 4.23 15.24
CA ILE A 85 1.27 3.69 16.31
C ILE A 85 2.04 3.25 17.57
N GLY A 86 3.37 3.22 17.53
CA GLY A 86 4.22 2.69 18.58
C GLY A 86 4.13 1.17 18.70
N ASP A 87 4.17 0.64 19.92
CA ASP A 87 4.14 -0.81 20.21
C ASP A 87 2.72 -1.43 20.12
N LYS A 88 1.74 -0.72 19.56
CA LYS A 88 0.37 -1.23 19.41
C LYS A 88 0.31 -2.24 18.27
N GLU A 89 -0.46 -3.31 18.44
CA GLU A 89 -0.74 -4.28 17.38
C GLU A 89 -2.02 -3.89 16.63
N PRO A 90 -1.92 -3.46 15.35
CA PRO A 90 -3.09 -3.08 14.56
C PRO A 90 -3.84 -4.34 14.09
N GLU A 91 -5.17 -4.28 14.08
CA GLU A 91 -6.00 -5.33 13.47
C GLU A 91 -6.15 -5.10 11.97
N ALA A 92 -6.36 -3.84 11.58
CA ALA A 92 -6.45 -3.41 10.19
C ALA A 92 -6.08 -1.94 10.08
N TRP A 93 -5.70 -1.51 8.87
CA TRP A 93 -5.48 -0.10 8.55
C TRP A 93 -5.93 0.17 7.12
N ASP A 94 -6.48 1.37 6.89
CA ASP A 94 -6.99 1.76 5.58
C ASP A 94 -7.01 3.28 5.42
N MET A 95 -7.05 3.77 4.18
CA MET A 95 -7.23 5.18 3.87
C MET A 95 -8.70 5.54 3.73
N LYS A 96 -9.25 6.23 4.72
CA LYS A 96 -10.59 6.82 4.64
C LYS A 96 -10.45 8.29 4.23
N ASP A 97 -10.89 8.62 3.01
CA ASP A 97 -10.73 9.92 2.36
C ASP A 97 -9.26 10.36 2.19
N GLN A 98 -8.73 11.12 3.14
CA GLN A 98 -7.34 11.64 3.15
C GLN A 98 -6.66 11.36 4.50
N GLN A 99 -7.20 10.39 5.23
CA GLN A 99 -6.74 10.03 6.56
C GLN A 99 -6.46 8.54 6.62
N LEU A 100 -5.29 8.19 7.15
CA LEU A 100 -4.99 6.81 7.49
C LEU A 100 -5.69 6.51 8.81
N VAL A 101 -6.56 5.50 8.81
CA VAL A 101 -7.27 5.02 9.99
C VAL A 101 -6.73 3.65 10.33
N VAL A 102 -6.23 3.51 11.56
CA VAL A 102 -5.72 2.24 12.10
C VAL A 102 -6.67 1.76 13.18
N ALA A 103 -7.25 0.59 12.98
CA ALA A 103 -8.19 -0.03 13.91
C ALA A 103 -7.50 -1.11 14.76
N TYR A 104 -7.93 -1.22 16.02
CA TYR A 104 -7.40 -2.15 17.00
C TYR A 104 -8.47 -3.12 17.51
N SER A 105 -8.03 -4.24 18.09
CA SER A 105 -8.91 -5.30 18.62
C SER A 105 -9.87 -4.85 19.73
N ASP A 106 -9.58 -3.74 20.40
CA ASP A 106 -10.46 -3.13 21.41
C ASP A 106 -11.49 -2.15 20.81
N SER A 107 -11.63 -2.13 19.48
CA SER A 107 -12.48 -1.22 18.70
C SER A 107 -12.07 0.25 18.77
N SER A 108 -10.89 0.58 19.31
CA SER A 108 -10.32 1.92 19.19
C SER A 108 -9.74 2.14 17.78
N GLU A 109 -9.66 3.41 17.38
CA GLU A 109 -9.04 3.82 16.12
C GLU A 109 -8.05 4.96 16.40
N ASP A 110 -6.87 4.90 15.76
CA ASP A 110 -5.99 6.07 15.60
C ASP A 110 -6.14 6.63 14.18
N VAL A 111 -6.09 7.95 14.06
CA VAL A 111 -6.28 8.66 12.79
C VAL A 111 -5.07 9.55 12.50
N PHE A 112 -4.43 9.33 11.37
CA PHE A 112 -3.23 10.05 10.93
C PHE A 112 -3.50 10.85 9.65
N GLN A 113 -2.92 12.03 9.57
CA GLN A 113 -3.04 12.90 8.40
C GLN A 113 -1.94 12.59 7.38
N ILE A 114 -2.10 13.08 6.15
CA ILE A 114 -1.07 13.02 5.09
C ILE A 114 0.30 13.49 5.58
N ALA A 115 0.34 14.53 6.42
CA ALA A 115 1.58 15.07 6.98
C ALA A 115 2.31 14.05 7.89
N ASP A 116 1.58 13.20 8.59
CA ASP A 116 2.13 12.15 9.45
C ASP A 116 2.74 11.03 8.60
N ILE A 117 2.04 10.62 7.53
CA ILE A 117 2.55 9.64 6.56
C ILE A 117 3.82 10.17 5.88
N CYS A 118 3.81 11.43 5.43
CA CYS A 118 4.98 12.09 4.87
C CYS A 118 6.15 12.14 5.86
N SER A 119 5.86 12.35 7.14
CA SER A 119 6.88 12.35 8.20
C SER A 119 7.44 10.95 8.46
N LEU A 120 6.61 9.91 8.38
CA LEU A 120 7.05 8.52 8.45
C LEU A 120 8.01 8.21 7.30
N MET A 121 7.59 8.45 6.05
CA MET A 121 8.40 8.19 4.86
C MET A 121 9.74 8.93 4.89
N ALA A 122 9.76 10.17 5.42
CA ALA A 122 11.00 10.92 5.59
C ALA A 122 11.92 10.33 6.67
N LYS A 123 11.37 9.79 7.76
CA LYS A 123 12.17 9.12 8.81
C LYS A 123 12.74 7.78 8.35
N THR A 124 12.00 7.08 7.49
CA THR A 124 12.36 5.76 6.98
C THR A 124 13.07 5.83 5.63
N GLU A 125 13.37 7.02 5.12
CA GLU A 125 13.97 7.23 3.79
C GLU A 125 15.24 6.39 3.54
N ALA A 126 16.05 6.18 4.58
CA ALA A 126 17.27 5.37 4.50
C ALA A 126 17.01 3.88 4.20
N ALA A 127 15.78 3.40 4.40
CA ALA A 127 15.36 2.04 4.05
C ALA A 127 15.11 1.84 2.54
N GLY A 128 14.99 2.92 1.77
CA GLY A 128 14.83 2.86 0.31
C GLY A 128 13.38 2.70 -0.15
N TRP A 129 12.62 3.80 -0.10
CA TRP A 129 11.23 3.86 -0.60
C TRP A 129 11.16 4.41 -2.02
N THR A 130 11.94 3.86 -2.93
CA THR A 130 11.80 4.15 -4.36
C THR A 130 11.19 2.96 -5.08
N PHE A 131 10.57 3.21 -6.24
CA PHE A 131 10.07 2.11 -7.05
C PHE A 131 11.20 1.15 -7.49
N GLU A 132 12.42 1.68 -7.67
CA GLU A 132 13.62 0.90 -8.00
C GLU A 132 14.01 -0.04 -6.85
N ASP A 133 13.88 0.40 -5.61
CA ASP A 133 14.12 -0.42 -4.42
C ASP A 133 13.10 -1.54 -4.32
N LEU A 134 11.82 -1.27 -4.59
CA LEU A 134 10.77 -2.31 -4.66
C LEU A 134 11.11 -3.35 -5.75
N VAL A 135 11.42 -2.91 -6.97
CA VAL A 135 11.82 -3.83 -8.06
C VAL A 135 13.03 -4.68 -7.66
N LYS A 136 13.97 -4.13 -6.90
CA LYS A 136 15.13 -4.87 -6.40
C LYS A 136 14.71 -5.91 -5.35
N ALA A 137 13.88 -5.53 -4.38
CA ALA A 137 13.36 -6.45 -3.37
C ALA A 137 12.60 -7.63 -4.01
N GLU A 138 11.77 -7.38 -5.03
CA GLU A 138 11.05 -8.43 -5.74
C GLU A 138 12.02 -9.45 -6.38
N LYS A 139 13.08 -8.96 -7.02
CA LYS A 139 14.10 -9.82 -7.63
C LYS A 139 14.83 -10.66 -6.60
N GLU A 140 15.11 -10.10 -5.43
CA GLU A 140 15.75 -10.83 -4.33
C GLU A 140 14.83 -11.94 -3.80
N LEU A 141 13.54 -11.66 -3.60
CA LEU A 141 12.54 -12.66 -3.20
C LEU A 141 12.41 -13.79 -4.23
N GLN A 142 12.34 -13.45 -5.53
CA GLN A 142 12.28 -14.44 -6.60
C GLN A 142 13.53 -15.32 -6.68
N GLN A 143 14.72 -14.78 -6.37
CA GLN A 143 15.95 -15.56 -6.31
C GLN A 143 15.95 -16.51 -5.12
N GLN A 144 15.53 -16.04 -3.94
CA GLN A 144 15.43 -16.87 -2.74
C GLN A 144 14.46 -18.04 -2.95
N ALA A 145 13.29 -17.78 -3.54
CA ALA A 145 12.31 -18.82 -3.85
C ALA A 145 12.89 -19.91 -4.79
N LYS A 146 13.70 -19.51 -5.79
CA LYS A 146 14.38 -20.44 -6.70
C LYS A 146 15.49 -21.27 -6.04
N HIS A 147 16.08 -20.79 -4.96
CA HIS A 147 17.10 -21.53 -4.21
C HIS A 147 16.50 -22.50 -3.18
N LEU A 148 15.22 -22.34 -2.84
CA LEU A 148 14.48 -23.19 -1.91
C LEU A 148 13.63 -24.28 -2.59
N ALA A 149 13.42 -24.19 -3.91
CA ALA A 149 12.71 -25.17 -4.74
C ALA A 149 13.67 -26.19 -5.38
#